data_AF-A0A7C1NR66-F1
#
_entry.id   AF-A0A7C1NR66-F1
#
_cell.length_a   1.000
_cell.length_b   1.000
_cell.length_c   1.000
_cell.angle_alpha   90.00
_cell.angle_beta   90.00
_cell.angle_gamma   90.00
#
_symmetry.space_group_name_H-M   'P 1'
#
loop_
_entity.id
_entity.type
_entity.pdbx_description
1 polymer ?
#
loop_
_entity_poly.entity_id
_entity_poly.type
_entity_poly.pdbx_seq_one_letter_code
_entity_poly.pdbx_strand_id
1 'polypeptide(L)'
;MRMLVSQPGVTYIDQPLGHTHFNPWHNRLPRPVLNTFVSIRKGEDSRNLQAYFEAILSGRLRVNSQWKLFDPSYSFVVNQLVIKCVNGPPIMDWFMDHLDVKPIFFVRHPVPTALSIMNWKWGNSAEAFLQDEGFCSEWLGAEKERFCRKILSHGSLLEQFVLEICLCNIKALGVARERGVFTLSYEELLMRPKEVSELICEKIGLFMS
;
A
#
# COMPACT_ATOMS: atom_id res chain seq x y z
N MET A 1 -10.19 0.47 -4.88
CA MET A 1 -11.02 1.26 -3.95
C MET A 1 -10.87 2.73 -4.30
N ARG A 2 -11.99 3.42 -4.57
CA ARG A 2 -12.06 4.86 -4.83
C ARG A 2 -12.92 5.43 -3.70
N MET A 3 -12.51 6.52 -3.05
CA MET A 3 -13.36 7.15 -2.04
C MET A 3 -14.57 7.78 -2.74
N LEU A 4 -15.77 7.37 -2.34
CA LEU A 4 -17.03 7.83 -2.93
C LEU A 4 -17.62 9.01 -2.16
N VAL A 5 -17.46 9.02 -0.84
CA VAL A 5 -17.96 10.03 0.09
C VAL A 5 -16.92 10.20 1.20
N SER A 6 -16.74 11.45 1.67
CA SER A 6 -15.98 11.78 2.88
C SER A 6 -16.90 12.47 3.89
N GLN A 7 -16.47 12.57 5.15
CA GLN A 7 -17.10 13.44 6.13
C GLN A 7 -16.36 14.78 6.21
N PRO A 8 -17.01 15.86 6.70
CA PRO A 8 -16.31 17.11 6.93
C PRO A 8 -15.07 16.94 7.81
N GLY A 9 -13.98 17.60 7.45
CA GLY A 9 -12.69 17.52 8.14
C GLY A 9 -11.82 16.31 7.77
N VAL A 10 -12.31 15.40 6.91
CA VAL A 10 -11.53 14.26 6.40
C VAL A 10 -11.24 14.44 4.91
N THR A 11 -9.99 14.20 4.51
CA THR A 11 -9.62 14.12 3.09
C THR A 11 -8.81 12.85 2.82
N TYR A 12 -8.54 12.59 1.54
CA TYR A 12 -7.76 11.43 1.15
C TYR A 12 -6.76 11.73 0.04
N ILE A 13 -5.76 10.85 -0.02
CA ILE A 13 -4.79 10.76 -1.11
C ILE A 13 -4.76 9.32 -1.59
N ASP A 14 -5.08 9.14 -2.88
CA ASP A 14 -5.11 7.82 -3.50
C ASP A 14 -3.79 7.49 -4.19
N GLN A 15 -3.13 6.44 -3.70
CA GLN A 15 -1.90 5.86 -4.27
C GLN A 15 -0.79 6.90 -4.54
N PRO A 16 -0.25 7.55 -3.49
CA PRO A 16 0.79 8.56 -3.65
C PRO A 16 2.10 8.01 -4.23
N LEU A 17 2.30 6.69 -4.15
CA LEU A 17 3.42 5.95 -4.73
C LEU A 17 3.13 5.35 -6.12
N GLY A 18 1.93 5.59 -6.66
CA GLY A 18 1.56 5.06 -7.97
C GLY A 18 2.27 5.80 -9.10
N HIS A 19 3.12 5.09 -9.86
CA HIS A 19 3.75 5.63 -11.07
C HIS A 19 2.86 5.55 -12.32
N THR A 20 1.75 4.81 -12.25
CA THR A 20 0.82 4.59 -13.36
C THR A 20 -0.28 5.66 -13.47
N HIS A 21 -0.49 6.44 -12.41
CA HIS A 21 -1.42 7.55 -12.38
C HIS A 21 -0.68 8.87 -12.61
N PHE A 22 -1.38 9.87 -13.16
CA PHE A 22 -0.81 11.20 -13.30
C PHE A 22 -0.43 11.77 -11.93
N ASN A 23 0.85 11.78 -11.63
CA ASN A 23 1.41 12.42 -10.44
C ASN A 23 2.38 13.53 -10.90
N PRO A 24 2.01 14.81 -10.77
CA PRO A 24 2.86 15.93 -11.19
C PRO A 24 4.16 16.01 -10.35
N TRP A 25 4.22 15.28 -9.25
CA TRP A 25 5.35 15.24 -8.33
C TRP A 25 6.18 13.95 -8.44
N HIS A 26 6.01 13.15 -9.50
CA HIS A 26 6.73 11.89 -9.69
C HIS A 26 8.27 12.05 -9.65
N ASN A 27 8.80 13.21 -10.04
CA ASN A 27 10.23 13.51 -9.97
C ASN A 27 10.77 13.62 -8.53
N ARG A 28 9.91 13.70 -7.53
CA ARG A 28 10.28 13.73 -6.11
C ARG A 28 10.32 12.35 -5.47
N LEU A 29 9.86 11.31 -6.18
CA LEU A 29 9.87 9.93 -5.70
C LEU A 29 11.11 9.19 -6.21
N PRO A 30 11.70 8.30 -5.40
CA PRO A 30 12.65 7.32 -5.89
C PRO A 30 12.00 6.49 -7.02
N ARG A 31 12.82 5.97 -7.93
CA ARG A 31 12.36 5.09 -9.02
C ARG A 31 12.64 3.63 -8.66
N PRO A 32 11.65 2.89 -8.13
CA PRO A 32 11.83 1.49 -7.83
C PRO A 32 11.89 0.62 -9.09
N VAL A 33 12.50 -0.56 -8.95
CA VAL A 33 12.50 -1.59 -9.98
C VAL A 33 11.06 -2.06 -10.22
N LEU A 34 10.64 -2.12 -11.49
CA LEU A 34 9.28 -2.50 -11.91
C LEU A 34 8.17 -1.77 -11.13
N ASN A 35 8.37 -0.48 -10.81
CA ASN A 35 7.40 0.38 -10.10
C ASN A 35 6.98 -0.13 -8.70
N THR A 36 7.77 -0.99 -8.06
CA THR A 36 7.43 -1.64 -6.79
C THR A 36 8.45 -1.36 -5.70
N PHE A 37 8.03 -0.72 -4.61
CA PHE A 37 8.90 -0.43 -3.48
C PHE A 37 9.07 -1.67 -2.60
N VAL A 38 10.13 -2.45 -2.87
CA VAL A 38 10.50 -3.63 -2.07
C VAL A 38 11.24 -3.22 -0.80
N SER A 39 12.25 -2.37 -0.94
CA SER A 39 13.00 -1.75 0.15
C SER A 39 13.29 -0.29 -0.17
N ILE A 40 13.56 0.50 0.87
CA ILE A 40 14.03 1.88 0.73
C ILE A 40 15.55 1.89 0.92
N ARG A 41 16.27 2.31 -0.12
CA ARG A 41 17.72 2.52 -0.01
C ARG A 41 17.99 3.62 1.00
N LYS A 42 18.95 3.38 1.91
CA LYS A 42 19.38 4.36 2.90
C LYS A 42 19.99 5.58 2.22
N GLY A 43 19.94 6.73 2.89
CA GLY A 43 20.52 7.98 2.40
C GLY A 43 19.52 8.85 1.66
N GLU A 44 19.81 9.18 0.40
CA GLU A 44 19.03 10.16 -0.37
C GLU A 44 17.60 9.70 -0.67
N ASP A 45 17.40 8.44 -1.06
CA ASP A 45 16.06 7.92 -1.37
C ASP A 45 15.12 7.99 -0.18
N SER A 46 15.59 7.60 1.02
CA SER A 46 14.82 7.71 2.26
C SER A 46 14.49 9.16 2.60
N ARG A 47 15.45 10.09 2.44
CA ARG A 47 15.21 11.53 2.71
C ARG A 47 14.21 12.14 1.73
N ASN A 48 14.31 11.79 0.45
CA ASN A 48 13.39 12.27 -0.57
C ASN A 48 11.98 11.74 -0.33
N LEU A 49 11.84 10.47 0.02
CA LEU A 49 10.56 9.86 0.36
C LEU A 49 9.95 10.52 1.60
N GLN A 50 10.76 10.74 2.65
CA GLN A 50 10.31 11.43 3.86
C GLN A 50 9.84 12.85 3.55
N ALA A 51 10.64 13.66 2.85
CA ALA A 51 10.27 15.02 2.48
C ALA A 51 9.00 15.07 1.61
N TYR A 52 8.81 14.08 0.74
CA TYR A 52 7.61 13.94 -0.07
C TYR A 52 6.36 13.69 0.80
N PHE A 53 6.42 12.75 1.73
CA PHE A 53 5.30 12.46 2.63
C PHE A 53 5.07 13.59 3.65
N GLU A 54 6.10 14.24 4.16
CA GLU A 54 5.94 15.43 5.02
C GLU A 54 5.24 16.58 4.28
N ALA A 55 5.55 16.78 2.99
CA ALA A 55 4.83 17.76 2.18
C ALA A 55 3.36 17.37 1.95
N ILE A 56 3.06 16.08 1.85
CA ILE A 56 1.70 15.55 1.79
C ILE A 56 0.96 15.81 3.12
N LEU A 57 1.54 15.38 4.23
CA LEU A 57 0.94 15.49 5.57
C LEU A 57 0.74 16.94 5.98
N SER A 58 1.65 17.84 5.59
CA SER A 58 1.50 19.28 5.84
C SER A 58 0.52 19.97 4.88
N GLY A 59 -0.09 19.25 3.94
CA GLY A 59 -0.99 19.80 2.92
C GLY A 59 -0.32 20.65 1.83
N ARG A 60 1.02 20.77 1.83
CA ARG A 60 1.78 21.48 0.79
C ARG A 60 1.71 20.78 -0.56
N LEU A 61 1.46 19.48 -0.55
CA LEU A 61 1.40 18.63 -1.73
C LEU A 61 0.10 17.82 -1.73
N ARG A 62 -0.72 18.00 -2.76
CA ARG A 62 -1.96 17.24 -2.97
C ARG A 62 -1.79 16.33 -4.18
N VAL A 63 -1.85 15.02 -3.95
CA VAL A 63 -1.76 13.97 -4.99
C VAL A 63 -3.07 13.22 -5.04
N ASN A 64 -3.68 13.10 -6.22
CA ASN A 64 -4.89 12.29 -6.42
C ASN A 64 -5.97 12.49 -5.34
N SER A 65 -6.15 13.74 -4.89
CA SER A 65 -7.09 14.12 -3.83
C SER A 65 -8.45 14.54 -4.40
N GLN A 66 -9.45 14.69 -3.53
CA GLN A 66 -10.74 15.25 -3.90
C GLN A 66 -10.61 16.73 -4.29
N TRP A 67 -10.84 17.05 -5.57
CA TRP A 67 -10.93 18.43 -6.09
C TRP A 67 -12.38 18.89 -6.31
N LYS A 68 -13.35 18.21 -5.70
CA LYS A 68 -14.77 18.54 -5.83
C LYS A 68 -15.14 19.66 -4.86
N LEU A 69 -14.78 20.90 -5.18
CA LEU A 69 -15.04 22.09 -4.33
C LEU A 69 -16.53 22.30 -4.01
N PHE A 70 -17.43 21.80 -4.87
CA PHE A 70 -18.88 21.93 -4.73
C PHE A 70 -19.57 20.72 -4.09
N ASP A 71 -18.80 19.70 -3.68
CA ASP A 71 -19.36 18.55 -2.99
C ASP A 71 -19.64 18.93 -1.52
N PRO A 72 -20.84 18.64 -0.97
CA PRO A 72 -21.14 18.94 0.43
C PRO A 72 -20.18 18.28 1.44
N SER A 73 -19.49 17.21 1.04
CA SER A 73 -18.43 16.57 1.85
C SER A 73 -17.08 17.27 1.76
N TYR A 74 -16.91 18.27 0.89
CA TYR A 74 -15.64 18.97 0.73
C TYR A 74 -15.33 19.84 1.94
N SER A 75 -14.09 19.77 2.42
CA SER A 75 -13.62 20.57 3.54
C SER A 75 -12.36 21.34 3.19
N PHE A 76 -12.38 22.65 3.44
CA PHE A 76 -11.21 23.52 3.30
C PHE A 76 -10.20 23.29 4.43
N VAL A 77 -10.70 22.97 5.63
CA VAL A 77 -9.90 22.61 6.80
C VAL A 77 -9.99 21.10 6.99
N VAL A 78 -8.84 20.44 7.03
CA VAL A 78 -8.73 18.98 7.15
C VAL A 78 -7.98 18.66 8.43
N ASN A 79 -8.60 17.87 9.29
CA ASN A 79 -8.02 17.42 10.56
C ASN A 79 -7.50 15.98 10.46
N GLN A 80 -7.96 15.22 9.47
CA GLN A 80 -7.58 13.83 9.24
C GLN A 80 -7.37 13.56 7.75
N LEU A 81 -6.23 12.92 7.45
CA LEU A 81 -5.84 12.55 6.10
C LEU A 81 -5.75 11.02 6.00
N VAL A 82 -6.53 10.45 5.08
CA VAL A 82 -6.49 9.01 4.77
C VAL A 82 -5.64 8.78 3.53
N ILE A 83 -4.55 8.05 3.68
CA ILE A 83 -3.65 7.72 2.57
C ILE A 83 -3.82 6.26 2.19
N LYS A 84 -4.15 6.01 0.92
CA LYS A 84 -4.23 4.64 0.37
C LYS A 84 -2.94 4.30 -0.36
N CYS A 85 -2.22 3.27 0.10
CA CYS A 85 -0.97 2.81 -0.52
C CYS A 85 -1.08 1.34 -0.93
N VAL A 86 -1.05 1.05 -2.24
CA VAL A 86 -1.09 -0.33 -2.76
C VAL A 86 0.30 -0.87 -3.12
N ASN A 87 1.24 0.00 -3.51
CA ASN A 87 2.61 -0.37 -3.90
C ASN A 87 3.63 -0.24 -2.75
N GLY A 88 3.14 0.05 -1.55
CA GLY A 88 3.96 0.25 -0.35
C GLY A 88 3.87 -0.82 0.77
N PRO A 89 3.14 -1.95 0.67
CA PRO A 89 3.14 -2.95 1.75
C PRO A 89 4.54 -3.38 2.24
N PRO A 90 5.55 -3.63 1.37
CA PRO A 90 6.87 -4.06 1.84
C PRO A 90 7.62 -2.99 2.65
N ILE A 91 7.24 -1.72 2.54
CA ILE A 91 7.88 -0.60 3.24
C ILE A 91 6.98 -0.03 4.35
N MET A 92 6.00 -0.81 4.82
CA MET A 92 5.08 -0.40 5.89
C MET A 92 5.80 -0.03 7.19
N ASP A 93 6.84 -0.78 7.55
CA ASP A 93 7.72 -0.49 8.68
C ASP A 93 8.34 0.90 8.58
N TRP A 94 8.84 1.25 7.40
CA TRP A 94 9.42 2.57 7.15
C TRP A 94 8.40 3.68 7.38
N PHE A 95 7.15 3.52 6.91
CA PHE A 95 6.09 4.49 7.16
C PHE A 95 5.84 4.70 8.66
N MET A 96 5.78 3.60 9.42
CA MET A 96 5.54 3.65 10.86
C MET A 96 6.70 4.28 11.63
N ASP A 97 7.94 4.09 11.16
CA ASP A 97 9.14 4.59 11.83
C ASP A 97 9.39 6.09 11.56
N HIS A 98 8.89 6.62 10.45
CA HIS A 98 9.21 7.98 9.99
C HIS A 98 8.02 8.94 9.95
N LEU A 99 6.79 8.43 9.93
CA LEU A 99 5.58 9.25 9.85
C LEU A 99 4.68 8.99 11.05
N ASP A 100 3.99 10.03 11.52
CA ASP A 100 2.92 9.90 12.51
C ASP A 100 1.65 9.37 11.82
N VAL A 101 1.62 8.06 11.60
CA VAL A 101 0.54 7.36 10.87
C VAL A 101 -0.02 6.21 11.69
N LYS A 102 -1.32 5.96 11.50
CA LYS A 102 -2.01 4.78 12.04
C LYS A 102 -2.32 3.82 10.88
N PRO A 103 -1.46 2.80 10.64
CA PRO A 103 -1.67 1.90 9.51
C PRO A 103 -2.89 1.00 9.73
N ILE A 104 -3.66 0.79 8.66
CA ILE A 104 -4.61 -0.31 8.53
C ILE A 104 -4.11 -1.17 7.37
N PHE A 105 -3.85 -2.44 7.62
CA PHE A 105 -3.35 -3.35 6.61
C PHE A 105 -4.49 -4.20 6.03
N PHE A 106 -4.77 -4.02 4.75
CA PHE A 106 -5.78 -4.81 4.04
C PHE A 106 -5.12 -5.96 3.29
N VAL A 107 -5.58 -7.17 3.54
CA VAL A 107 -5.16 -8.38 2.84
C VAL A 107 -6.35 -9.01 2.10
N ARG A 108 -6.07 -9.77 1.05
CA ARG A 108 -7.05 -10.57 0.33
C ARG A 108 -6.39 -11.91 -0.01
N HIS A 109 -7.18 -12.96 -0.15
CA HIS A 109 -6.64 -14.24 -0.61
C HIS A 109 -5.84 -14.06 -1.93
N PRO A 110 -4.65 -14.67 -2.07
CA PRO A 110 -3.76 -14.38 -3.19
C PRO A 110 -4.32 -14.81 -4.55
N VAL A 111 -5.03 -15.95 -4.63
CA VAL A 111 -5.63 -16.45 -5.88
C VAL A 111 -6.64 -15.49 -6.51
N PRO A 112 -7.72 -15.05 -5.82
CA PRO A 112 -8.67 -14.11 -6.42
C PRO A 112 -8.06 -12.72 -6.65
N THR A 113 -7.01 -12.36 -5.91
CA THR A 113 -6.24 -11.13 -6.18
C THR A 113 -5.47 -11.25 -7.49
N ALA A 114 -4.73 -12.33 -7.69
CA ALA A 114 -4.00 -12.64 -8.92
C ALA A 114 -4.94 -12.66 -10.14
N LEU A 115 -6.07 -13.36 -10.05
CA LEU A 115 -7.07 -13.39 -11.12
C LEU A 115 -7.62 -12.00 -11.44
N SER A 116 -7.84 -11.16 -10.43
CA SER A 116 -8.28 -9.79 -10.65
C SER A 116 -7.22 -8.99 -11.41
N ILE A 117 -5.94 -9.06 -11.02
CA ILE A 117 -4.83 -8.35 -11.66
C ILE A 117 -4.68 -8.81 -13.12
N MET A 118 -4.74 -10.11 -13.37
CA MET A 118 -4.73 -10.69 -14.71
C MET A 118 -5.88 -10.18 -15.58
N ASN A 119 -7.10 -10.09 -15.04
CA ASN A 119 -8.26 -9.56 -15.76
C ASN A 119 -8.09 -8.07 -16.14
N TRP A 120 -7.45 -7.29 -15.27
CA TRP A 120 -7.11 -5.89 -15.54
C TRP A 120 -5.85 -5.70 -16.39
N LYS A 121 -5.20 -6.80 -16.81
CA LYS A 121 -3.95 -6.80 -17.60
C LYS A 121 -2.84 -5.96 -16.97
N TRP A 122 -2.79 -5.95 -15.65
CA TRP A 122 -1.71 -5.30 -14.92
C TRP A 122 -0.44 -6.16 -14.99
N GLY A 123 0.73 -5.52 -14.93
CA GLY A 123 2.02 -6.19 -14.97
C GLY A 123 2.31 -6.99 -13.69
N ASN A 124 3.27 -7.90 -13.78
CA ASN A 124 3.79 -8.65 -12.65
C ASN A 124 5.12 -8.07 -12.17
N SER A 125 5.28 -7.90 -10.86
CA SER A 125 6.49 -7.34 -10.23
C SER A 125 7.28 -8.33 -9.37
N ALA A 126 6.98 -9.63 -9.42
CA ALA A 126 7.65 -10.63 -8.58
C ALA A 126 9.18 -10.62 -8.72
N GLU A 127 9.69 -10.39 -9.94
CA GLU A 127 11.13 -10.28 -10.21
C GLU A 127 11.80 -9.16 -9.39
N ALA A 128 11.12 -8.03 -9.17
CA ALA A 128 11.69 -6.91 -8.40
C ALA A 128 12.05 -7.32 -6.96
N PHE A 129 11.23 -8.19 -6.35
CA PHE A 129 11.50 -8.73 -5.01
C PHE A 129 12.71 -9.66 -5.01
N LEU A 130 12.85 -10.50 -6.04
CA LEU A 130 13.94 -11.47 -6.14
C LEU A 130 15.28 -10.83 -6.53
N GLN A 131 15.26 -9.60 -7.04
CA GLN A 131 16.46 -8.79 -7.28
C GLN A 131 16.92 -8.03 -6.03
N ASP A 132 16.09 -7.92 -5.00
CA ASP A 132 16.45 -7.27 -3.74
C ASP A 132 17.10 -8.28 -2.79
N GLU A 133 18.44 -8.27 -2.73
CA GLU A 133 19.22 -9.19 -1.89
C GLU A 133 18.90 -9.05 -0.39
N GLY A 134 18.61 -7.83 0.07
CA GLY A 134 18.22 -7.58 1.46
C GLY A 134 16.89 -8.24 1.79
N PHE A 135 15.90 -8.06 0.93
CA PHE A 135 14.60 -8.71 1.06
C PHE A 135 14.71 -10.24 1.02
N CYS A 136 15.45 -10.79 0.06
CA CYS A 136 15.64 -12.25 -0.07
C CYS A 136 16.32 -12.85 1.16
N SER A 137 17.40 -12.24 1.63
CA SER A 137 18.16 -12.74 2.79
C SER A 137 17.35 -12.67 4.08
N GLU A 138 16.59 -11.60 4.31
CA GLU A 138 15.84 -11.37 5.54
C GLU A 138 14.51 -12.16 5.59
N TRP A 139 13.77 -12.23 4.48
CA TRP A 139 12.38 -12.73 4.50
C TRP A 139 12.18 -14.09 3.84
N LEU A 140 13.04 -14.48 2.90
CA LEU A 140 12.89 -15.73 2.15
C LEU A 140 13.84 -16.81 2.66
N GLY A 141 15.13 -16.49 2.73
CA GLY A 141 16.20 -17.47 2.85
C GLY A 141 16.36 -18.30 1.57
N ALA A 142 17.48 -19.04 1.47
CA ALA A 142 17.89 -19.72 0.24
C ALA A 142 16.87 -20.73 -0.33
N GLU A 143 16.14 -21.45 0.53
CA GLU A 143 15.17 -22.45 0.08
C GLU A 143 13.96 -21.81 -0.59
N LYS A 144 13.33 -20.82 0.08
CA LYS A 144 12.16 -20.13 -0.47
C LYS A 144 12.56 -19.30 -1.69
N GLU A 145 13.70 -18.63 -1.67
CA GLU A 145 14.19 -17.88 -2.83
C GLU A 145 14.30 -18.79 -4.06
N ARG A 146 14.92 -19.96 -3.93
CA ARG A 146 15.02 -20.94 -5.02
C ARG A 146 13.64 -21.41 -5.50
N PHE A 147 12.69 -21.62 -4.59
CA PHE A 147 11.32 -21.97 -4.93
C PHE A 147 10.62 -20.84 -5.71
N CYS A 148 10.76 -19.59 -5.26
CA CYS A 148 10.21 -18.41 -5.93
C CYS A 148 10.80 -18.25 -7.34
N ARG A 149 12.13 -18.38 -7.50
CA ARG A 149 12.79 -18.34 -8.81
C ARG A 149 12.30 -19.45 -9.74
N LYS A 150 12.06 -20.66 -9.22
CA LYS A 150 11.48 -21.76 -10.01
C LYS A 150 10.09 -21.42 -10.52
N ILE A 151 9.21 -20.87 -9.69
CA ILE A 151 7.88 -20.41 -10.10
C ILE A 151 7.98 -19.32 -11.15
N LEU A 152 8.90 -18.37 -10.99
CA LEU A 152 9.02 -17.26 -11.93
C LEU A 152 9.48 -17.71 -13.32
N SER A 153 10.35 -18.72 -13.39
CA SER A 153 10.85 -19.26 -14.67
C SER A 153 9.94 -20.31 -15.30
N HIS A 154 9.25 -21.14 -14.50
CA HIS A 154 8.56 -22.34 -14.99
C HIS A 154 7.09 -22.44 -14.56
N GLY A 155 6.63 -21.58 -13.67
CA GLY A 155 5.25 -21.55 -13.21
C GLY A 155 4.31 -20.97 -14.26
N SER A 156 3.05 -21.39 -14.19
CA SER A 156 1.95 -20.78 -14.91
C SER A 156 1.82 -19.29 -14.58
N LEU A 157 1.15 -18.54 -15.46
CA LEU A 157 0.91 -17.12 -15.24
C LEU A 157 0.21 -16.85 -13.89
N LEU A 158 -0.76 -17.69 -13.53
CA LEU A 158 -1.44 -17.59 -12.24
C LEU A 158 -0.48 -17.78 -11.07
N GLU A 159 0.41 -18.77 -11.12
CA GLU A 159 1.41 -19.01 -10.07
C GLU A 159 2.37 -17.83 -9.91
N GLN A 160 2.78 -17.18 -11.01
CA GLN A 160 3.65 -16.01 -10.97
C GLN A 160 2.96 -14.80 -10.32
N PHE A 161 1.67 -14.58 -10.60
CA PHE A 161 0.89 -13.52 -9.93
C PHE A 161 0.59 -13.87 -8.46
N VAL A 162 0.29 -15.12 -8.15
CA VAL A 162 0.14 -15.56 -6.75
C VAL A 162 1.44 -15.35 -5.98
N LEU A 163 2.58 -15.67 -6.60
CA LEU A 163 3.90 -15.42 -6.03
C LEU A 163 4.12 -13.93 -5.71
N GLU A 164 3.84 -13.03 -6.66
CA GLU A 164 3.93 -11.59 -6.43
C GLU A 164 3.12 -11.14 -5.21
N ILE A 165 1.87 -11.59 -5.09
CA ILE A 165 1.02 -11.22 -3.95
C ILE A 165 1.59 -11.75 -2.63
N CYS A 166 2.13 -12.97 -2.62
CA CYS A 166 2.80 -13.53 -1.45
C CYS A 166 4.05 -12.71 -1.07
N LEU A 167 4.88 -12.32 -2.04
CA LEU A 167 6.09 -11.52 -1.81
C LEU A 167 5.75 -10.11 -1.31
N CYS A 168 4.73 -9.46 -1.89
CA CYS A 168 4.24 -8.15 -1.42
C CYS A 168 3.79 -8.19 0.05
N ASN A 169 3.16 -9.30 0.47
CA ASN A 169 2.52 -9.37 1.78
C ASN A 169 3.41 -9.99 2.87
N ILE A 170 4.42 -10.80 2.54
CA ILE A 170 5.16 -11.57 3.56
C ILE A 170 5.81 -10.67 4.62
N LYS A 171 6.50 -9.61 4.19
CA LYS A 171 7.10 -8.63 5.09
C LYS A 171 6.03 -7.83 5.83
N ALA A 172 5.04 -7.31 5.11
CA ALA A 172 3.97 -6.49 5.69
C ALA A 172 3.19 -7.25 6.78
N LEU A 173 2.88 -8.53 6.56
CA LEU A 173 2.23 -9.39 7.55
C LEU A 173 3.12 -9.68 8.77
N GLY A 174 4.43 -9.86 8.54
CA GLY A 174 5.42 -9.98 9.62
C GLY A 174 5.41 -8.76 10.53
N VAL A 175 5.56 -7.56 9.93
CA VAL A 175 5.51 -6.27 10.62
C VAL A 175 4.17 -6.06 11.31
N ALA A 176 3.05 -6.39 10.64
CA ALA A 176 1.72 -6.22 11.20
C ALA A 176 1.53 -7.04 12.47
N ARG A 177 2.00 -8.30 12.46
CA ARG A 177 1.95 -9.18 13.62
C ARG A 177 2.83 -8.66 14.76
N GLU A 178 4.05 -8.25 14.45
CA GLU A 178 5.03 -7.79 15.45
C GLU A 178 4.59 -6.48 16.13
N ARG A 179 4.08 -5.53 15.34
CA ARG A 179 3.73 -4.18 15.81
C ARG A 179 2.24 -4.01 16.13
N GLY A 180 1.45 -5.08 16.07
CA GLY A 180 0.02 -5.04 16.38
C GLY A 180 -0.81 -4.18 15.41
N VAL A 181 -0.42 -4.13 14.13
CA VAL A 181 -1.16 -3.35 13.12
C VAL A 181 -2.52 -3.98 12.89
N PHE A 182 -3.55 -3.14 12.88
CA PHE A 182 -4.91 -3.58 12.62
C PHE A 182 -5.00 -4.11 11.18
N THR A 183 -5.22 -5.42 11.06
CA THR A 183 -5.22 -6.15 9.79
C THR A 183 -6.62 -6.65 9.49
N LEU A 184 -7.09 -6.45 8.26
CA LEU A 184 -8.41 -6.84 7.80
C LEU A 184 -8.32 -7.63 6.51
N SER A 185 -9.07 -8.71 6.41
CA SER A 185 -9.23 -9.41 5.13
C SER A 185 -10.41 -8.83 4.33
N TYR A 186 -10.27 -8.82 3.00
CA TYR A 186 -11.36 -8.47 2.09
C TYR A 186 -12.56 -9.39 2.30
N GLU A 187 -12.31 -10.66 2.58
CA GLU A 187 -13.33 -11.67 2.83
C GLU A 187 -14.15 -11.34 4.09
N GLU A 188 -13.52 -10.90 5.18
CA GLU A 188 -14.25 -10.44 6.36
C GLU A 188 -15.10 -9.19 6.10
N LEU A 189 -14.55 -8.23 5.34
CA LEU A 189 -15.27 -7.02 4.95
C LEU A 189 -16.52 -7.35 4.13
N LEU A 190 -16.49 -8.40 3.29
CA LEU A 190 -17.67 -8.85 2.55
C LEU A 190 -18.68 -9.58 3.43
N MET A 191 -18.21 -10.41 4.37
CA MET A 191 -19.10 -11.24 5.19
C MET A 191 -19.77 -10.45 6.31
N ARG A 192 -19.12 -9.40 6.83
CA ARG A 192 -19.57 -8.60 7.98
C ARG A 192 -19.32 -7.11 7.75
N PRO A 193 -19.92 -6.51 6.70
CA PRO A 193 -19.57 -5.16 6.26
C PRO A 193 -19.87 -4.08 7.31
N LYS A 194 -20.94 -4.24 8.09
CA LYS A 194 -21.33 -3.26 9.11
C LYS A 194 -20.35 -3.29 10.28
N GLU A 195 -20.11 -4.48 10.83
CA GLU A 195 -19.25 -4.70 11.98
C GLU A 195 -17.80 -4.31 11.68
N VAL A 196 -17.32 -4.65 10.48
CA VAL A 196 -15.97 -4.24 10.05
C VAL A 196 -15.88 -2.73 9.83
N SER A 197 -16.92 -2.08 9.31
CA SER A 197 -16.93 -0.62 9.15
C SER A 197 -16.92 0.09 10.51
N GLU A 198 -17.73 -0.39 11.47
CA GLU A 198 -17.73 0.09 12.86
C GLU A 198 -16.35 -0.04 13.49
N LEU A 199 -15.70 -1.19 13.33
CA LEU A 199 -14.36 -1.46 13.86
C LEU A 199 -13.29 -0.57 13.22
N ILE A 200 -13.36 -0.33 11.90
CA ILE A 200 -12.48 0.62 11.22
C ILE A 200 -12.67 2.00 11.84
N CYS A 201 -13.91 2.49 11.88
CA CYS A 201 -14.27 3.80 12.42
C CYS A 201 -13.73 3.99 13.84
N GLU A 202 -13.93 3.02 14.73
CA GLU A 202 -13.37 3.02 16.09
C GLU A 202 -11.85 3.16 16.07
N LYS A 203 -11.14 2.39 15.24
CA LYS A 203 -9.67 2.39 15.18
C LYS A 203 -9.08 3.70 14.66
N ILE A 204 -9.76 4.37 13.73
CA ILE A 204 -9.30 5.65 13.18
C ILE A 204 -9.91 6.88 13.89
N GLY A 205 -10.74 6.66 14.91
CA GLY A 205 -11.37 7.73 15.69
C GLY A 205 -12.41 8.51 14.88
N LEU A 206 -13.11 7.84 13.97
CA LEU A 206 -14.28 8.37 13.28
C LEU A 206 -15.54 7.96 14.04
N PHE A 207 -16.33 8.94 14.48
CA PHE A 207 -17.64 8.67 15.06
C PHE A 207 -18.65 8.48 13.92
N MET A 208 -19.31 7.31 13.88
CA MET A 208 -20.50 7.15 13.04
C MET A 208 -21.67 7.84 13.74
N SER A 209 -22.16 8.95 13.16
CA SER A 209 -23.39 9.62 13.56
C SER A 209 -24.62 8.95 12.97
#